data_AF-A0A8J3NDH7-F1
#
_entry.id   AF-A0A8J3NDH7-F1
#
_cell.length_a   1.000
_cell.length_b   1.000
_cell.length_c   1.000
_cell.angle_alpha   90.00
_cell.angle_beta   90.00
_cell.angle_gamma   90.00
#
_symmetry.space_group_name_H-M   'P 1'
#
loop_
_entity.id
_entity.type
_entity.pdbx_description
1 polymer ?
#
loop_
_entity_poly.entity_id
_entity_poly.type
_entity_poly.pdbx_seq_one_letter_code
_entity_poly.pdbx_strand_id
1 'polypeptide(L)' 'MDHLTQRMRYRLITGPDDAEFCARVSAALDEGYELYGSPTITVGENGVVAAQAVVLPAYEAVRIRNNTTTAEPVE' A
#
# COMPACT_ATOMS: atom_id res chain seq x y z
N MET A 1 -9.76 -2.22 17.90
CA MET A 1 -9.42 -3.37 17.03
C MET A 1 -8.34 -2.89 16.07
N ASP A 2 -7.06 -2.99 16.45
CA ASP A 2 -5.94 -2.58 15.59
C ASP A 2 -5.57 -3.71 14.62
N HIS A 3 -6.19 -3.68 13.43
CA HIS A 3 -5.86 -4.56 12.30
C HIS A 3 -4.76 -3.97 11.40
N LEU A 4 -4.07 -2.91 11.87
CA LEU A 4 -2.92 -2.28 11.20
C LEU A 4 -1.63 -3.13 11.22
N THR A 5 -1.63 -4.29 11.90
CA THR A 5 -0.40 -5.00 12.30
C THR A 5 0.06 -6.11 11.36
N GLN A 6 -0.44 -6.17 10.12
CA GLN A 6 0.28 -6.89 9.08
C GLN A 6 0.23 -6.10 7.77
N ARG A 7 1.18 -5.16 7.59
CA ARG A 7 1.34 -4.45 6.31
C ARG A 7 1.59 -5.49 5.22
N MET A 8 0.63 -5.63 4.32
CA MET A 8 0.72 -6.56 3.20
C MET A 8 1.87 -6.12 2.30
N ARG A 9 2.83 -7.00 2.01
CA ARG A 9 3.98 -6.65 1.15
C ARG A 9 3.59 -6.33 -0.30
N TYR A 10 2.38 -6.66 -0.69
CA TYR A 10 1.83 -6.41 -2.00
C TYR A 10 0.38 -5.97 -1.83
N ARG A 11 0.00 -4.91 -2.54
CA ARG A 11 -1.39 -4.47 -2.64
C ARG A 11 -1.67 -4.16 -4.12
N LEU A 12 -2.80 -4.66 -4.61
CA LEU A 12 -3.35 -4.22 -5.89
C LEU A 12 -4.47 -3.22 -5.60
N ILE A 13 -4.22 -1.94 -5.84
CA ILE A 13 -5.22 -0.89 -5.68
C ILE A 13 -6.01 -0.82 -6.97
N THR A 14 -7.34 -0.93 -6.89
CA THR A 14 -8.23 -0.79 -8.05
C THR A 14 -9.31 0.25 -7.77
N GLY A 15 -9.93 0.78 -8.82
CA GLY A 15 -11.05 1.70 -8.71
C GLY A 15 -11.26 2.50 -9.99
N PRO A 16 -12.27 3.40 -10.02
CA PRO A 16 -12.44 4.34 -11.11
C PRO A 16 -11.17 5.17 -11.32
N ASP A 17 -10.91 5.57 -12.57
CA ASP A 17 -9.81 6.49 -12.88
C ASP A 17 -10.20 7.92 -12.44
N ASP A 18 -10.00 8.20 -11.15
CA ASP A 18 -10.38 9.45 -10.50
C ASP A 18 -9.37 9.93 -9.44
N ALA A 19 -9.64 11.10 -8.85
CA ALA A 19 -8.80 11.68 -7.83
C ALA A 19 -8.71 10.84 -6.54
N GLU A 20 -9.75 10.07 -6.21
CA GLU A 20 -9.74 9.19 -5.03
C GLU A 20 -8.80 7.99 -5.24
N PHE A 21 -8.78 7.42 -6.46
CA PHE A 21 -7.82 6.39 -6.84
C PHE A 21 -6.39 6.92 -6.71
N CYS A 22 -6.10 8.10 -7.28
CA CYS A 22 -4.81 8.76 -7.15
C CYS A 22 -4.42 8.95 -5.68
N ALA A 23 -5.34 9.44 -4.84
CA ALA A 23 -5.10 9.63 -3.41
C ALA A 23 -4.76 8.32 -2.68
N ARG A 24 -5.44 7.21 -3.00
CA ARG A 24 -5.13 5.88 -2.41
C ARG A 24 -3.74 5.38 -2.81
N VAL A 25 -3.33 5.60 -4.06
CA VAL A 25 -1.98 5.25 -4.52
C VAL A 25 -0.94 6.12 -3.82
N SER A 26 -1.15 7.45 -3.75
CA SER A 26 -0.26 8.38 -3.04
C SER A 26 -0.10 8.00 -1.57
N ALA A 27 -1.18 7.68 -0.87
CA ALA A 27 -1.11 7.25 0.53
C ALA A 27 -0.26 5.97 0.71
N ALA A 28 -0.34 5.02 -0.22
CA ALA A 28 0.52 3.84 -0.18
C ALA A 28 2.00 4.19 -0.39
N LEU A 29 2.30 5.15 -1.27
CA LEU A 29 3.67 5.64 -1.46
C LEU A 29 4.21 6.33 -0.19
N ASP A 30 3.39 7.16 0.46
CA ASP A 30 3.73 7.82 1.72
C ASP A 30 3.96 6.81 2.87
N GLU A 31 3.29 5.65 2.83
CA GLU A 31 3.49 4.53 3.75
C GLU A 31 4.79 3.73 3.49
N GLY A 32 5.54 4.08 2.44
CA GLY A 32 6.81 3.43 2.06
C GLY A 32 6.68 2.31 1.04
N TYR A 33 5.52 2.17 0.37
CA TYR A 33 5.41 1.27 -0.76
C TYR A 33 6.04 1.88 -2.02
N GLU A 34 6.40 1.03 -2.96
CA GLU A 34 6.92 1.38 -4.28
C GLU A 34 5.95 0.89 -5.37
N LEU A 35 5.85 1.62 -6.49
CA LEU A 35 5.05 1.19 -7.64
C LEU A 35 5.65 -0.07 -8.26
N TYR A 36 4.81 -1.07 -8.51
CA TYR A 36 5.20 -2.26 -9.24
C TYR A 36 4.72 -2.17 -10.69
N GLY A 37 5.63 -1.74 -11.56
CA GLY A 37 5.36 -1.60 -13.00
C GLY A 37 4.32 -0.54 -13.34
N SER A 38 3.88 -0.56 -14.60
CA SER A 38 2.88 0.37 -15.12
C SER A 38 1.47 0.03 -14.62
N PRO A 39 0.59 1.03 -14.45
CA PRO A 39 -0.82 0.78 -14.17
C PRO A 39 -1.50 0.06 -15.33
N THR A 40 -2.54 -0.70 -15.00
CA THR A 40 -3.46 -1.29 -15.98
C THR A 40 -4.75 -0.48 -15.98
N ILE A 41 -5.28 -0.20 -17.16
CA ILE A 41 -6.54 0.52 -17.35
C ILE A 41 -7.47 -0.30 -18.23
N THR A 42 -8.74 -0.38 -17.87
CA THR A 42 -9.79 -1.04 -18.66
C THR A 42 -11.08 -0.23 -18.65
N VAL A 43 -11.90 -0.38 -19.69
CA VAL A 43 -13.24 0.22 -19.74
C VAL A 43 -14.24 -0.82 -19.27
N GLY A 44 -14.89 -0.55 -18.13
CA GLY A 44 -16.00 -1.35 -17.60
C GLY A 44 -17.36 -0.71 -17.91
N GLU A 45 -18.43 -1.32 -17.38
CA GLU A 45 -19.81 -0.83 -17.60
C GLU A 45 -20.03 0.59 -17.06
N ASN A 46 -19.35 0.96 -15.97
CA ASN A 46 -19.51 2.25 -15.29
C ASN A 46 -18.37 3.25 -15.58
N GLY A 47 -17.61 3.04 -16.66
CA GLY A 47 -16.51 3.91 -17.07
C GLY A 47 -15.14 3.26 -16.94
N VAL A 48 -14.10 4.10 -16.84
CA VAL A 48 -12.70 3.67 -16.81
C VAL A 48 -12.33 3.19 -15.41
N VAL A 49 -11.77 1.98 -15.34
CA VAL A 49 -11.24 1.39 -14.11
C VAL A 49 -9.73 1.26 -14.25
N ALA A 50 -9.01 1.80 -13.27
CA ALA A 50 -7.57 1.69 -13.14
C ALA A 50 -7.19 0.65 -12.07
N ALA A 51 -6.02 0.05 -12.26
CA ALA A 51 -5.39 -0.85 -11.31
C ALA A 51 -3.89 -0.53 -11.22
N GLN A 52 -3.39 -0.31 -10.01
CA GLN A 52 -1.97 -0.08 -9.73
C GLN A 52 -1.51 -1.05 -8.64
N ALA A 53 -0.47 -1.82 -8.96
CA ALA A 53 0.20 -2.66 -7.99
C ALA A 53 1.24 -1.83 -7.22
N VAL A 54 1.29 -2.02 -5.90
CA VAL A 54 2.30 -1.45 -5.02
C VAL A 54 2.91 -2.54 -4.16
N VAL A 55 4.21 -2.47 -3.94
CA VAL A 55 4.98 -3.43 -3.14
C VAL A 55 5.66 -2.71 -1.98
N LEU A 56 5.60 -3.30 -0.78
CA LEU A 56 6.41 -2.84 0.34
C LEU A 56 7.77 -3.53 0.23
N PRO A 57 8.86 -2.78 0.04
CA PRO A 57 10.18 -3.37 -0.11
C PRO A 57 10.58 -4.18 1.11
N ALA A 58 11.35 -5.24 0.89
CA ALA A 58 11.78 -6.14 1.97
C ALA A 58 12.58 -5.42 3.07
N TYR A 59 13.32 -4.35 2.71
CA TYR A 59 14.07 -3.54 3.67
C TYR A 59 13.15 -2.74 4.60
N GLU A 60 12.07 -2.17 4.09
CA GLU A 60 11.03 -1.52 4.92
C GLU A 60 10.23 -2.52 5.75
N ALA A 61 9.94 -3.71 5.20
CA ALA A 61 9.28 -4.78 5.94
C ALA A 61 10.12 -5.34 7.09
N VAL A 62 11.45 -5.17 7.07
CA VAL A 62 12.32 -5.49 8.21
C VAL A 62 12.27 -4.39 9.27
N ARG A 63 12.23 -3.11 8.86
CA ARG A 63 12.11 -1.98 9.80
C ARG A 63 10.87 -2.07 10.67
N ILE A 64 9.72 -2.43 10.08
CA ILE A 64 8.44 -2.62 10.81
C ILE A 64 8.50 -3.80 11.80
N ARG A 65 9.28 -4.83 11.51
CA ARG A 65 9.44 -5.95 12.45
C ARG A 65 10.34 -5.57 13.63
N ASN A 66 11.37 -4.78 13.39
CA ASN A 66 12.36 -4.45 14.41
C ASN A 66 11.91 -3.35 15.37
N ASN A 67 11.03 -2.44 14.95
CA ASN A 67 10.48 -1.38 15.80
C ASN A 67 9.27 -1.81 16.66
N THR A 68 8.81 -3.06 16.54
CA THR A 68 7.83 -3.65 17.47
C THR A 68 8.51 -4.35 18.67
N THR A 69 9.85 -4.46 18.67
CA THR A 69 10.66 -5.12 19.71
C THR A 69 11.41 -4.12 20.62
N THR A 70 11.06 -2.84 20.60
CA THR A 70 11.57 -1.86 21.59
C THR A 70 10.46 -1.39 22.52
N ALA A 71 9.74 -2.36 23.09
CA ALA A 71 9.04 -2.17 24.36
C ALA A 71 9.81 -2.99 25.41
N GLU A 72 11.00 -2.51 25.76
CA GLU A 72 11.66 -2.95 26.99
C GLU A 72 10.90 -2.33 28.17
N PRO A 73 10.64 -3.11 29.25
CA PRO A 73 10.09 -2.58 30.48
C PRO A 73 11.18 -1.80 31.22
N VAL A 74 10.87 -0.61 31.70
CA VAL A 74 11.69 0.11 32.68
C VAL A 74 10.78 0.48 33.86
N GLU A 75 11.06 -0.21 34.97
CA GLU A 75 10.59 -0.08 36.37
C GLU A 75 9.34 0.77 36.67
#